data_AF-A0A7S0AYE9-F1
#
_entry.id   AF-A0A7S0AYE9-F1
#
_cell.length_a   1.000
_cell.length_b   1.000
_cell.length_c   1.000
_cell.angle_alpha   90.00
_cell.angle_beta   90.00
_cell.angle_gamma   90.00
#
_symmetry.space_group_name_H-M   'P 1'
#
loop_
_entity.id
_entity.type
_entity.pdbx_description
1 polymer ?
#
loop_
_entity_poly.entity_id
_entity_poly.type
_entity_poly.pdbx_seq_one_letter_code
_entity_poly.pdbx_strand_id
1 'polypeptide(L)'
;GIQPNVISYSSAISACEKGGAKYTDTALSLFAEMKEARVNPDDVTYTAITQACFHSKRYCEALKLAREAVDGDIWLIKLFMENGSPNWDLHGLREATACMLLADALLSFVRTGNEDTPLSFQDVVVVTGKGLNTVDPSGPVLREKVPAFLNEIAGLETTAIDGNEGRFLITAASLGKWVASGAFEEFKGLFHDCR
;
A
#
# COMPACT_ATOMS: atom_id res chain seq x y z
N GLY A 1 -33.45 18.88 -6.95
CA GLY A 1 -32.11 18.88 -7.58
C GLY A 1 -31.77 17.47 -8.02
N ILE A 2 -30.73 17.31 -8.84
CA ILE A 2 -30.18 16.00 -9.22
C ILE A 2 -29.37 15.47 -8.03
N GLN A 3 -29.59 14.21 -7.65
CA GLN A 3 -28.87 13.58 -6.53
C GLN A 3 -27.45 13.21 -6.97
N PRO A 4 -26.42 13.50 -6.14
CA PRO A 4 -25.06 13.01 -6.37
C PRO A 4 -25.02 11.48 -6.49
N ASN A 5 -24.13 10.98 -7.34
CA ASN A 5 -23.86 9.56 -7.54
C ASN A 5 -22.34 9.26 -7.46
N VAL A 6 -21.97 8.00 -7.69
CA VAL A 6 -20.57 7.54 -7.64
C VAL A 6 -19.65 8.36 -8.53
N ILE A 7 -20.11 8.76 -9.72
CA ILE A 7 -19.31 9.53 -10.68
C ILE A 7 -19.06 10.94 -10.15
N SER A 8 -20.08 11.61 -9.59
CA SER A 8 -19.89 12.96 -9.05
C SER A 8 -19.00 12.98 -7.81
N TYR A 9 -19.17 12.02 -6.89
CA TYR A 9 -18.32 11.92 -5.70
C TYR A 9 -16.88 11.57 -6.07
N SER A 10 -16.66 10.54 -6.89
CA SER A 10 -15.32 10.11 -7.29
C SER A 10 -14.56 11.21 -8.03
N SER A 11 -15.26 11.99 -8.87
CA SER A 11 -14.68 13.14 -9.57
C SER A 11 -14.26 14.25 -8.59
N ALA A 12 -15.10 14.58 -7.61
CA ALA A 12 -14.80 15.61 -6.61
C ALA A 12 -13.64 15.21 -5.68
N ILE A 13 -13.61 13.94 -5.24
CA ILE A 13 -12.52 13.39 -4.43
C ILE A 13 -11.22 13.37 -5.23
N SER A 14 -11.27 12.96 -6.51
CA SER A 14 -10.10 13.01 -7.41
C SER A 14 -9.58 14.43 -7.63
N ALA A 15 -10.46 15.42 -7.69
CA ALA A 15 -10.06 16.82 -7.79
C ALA A 15 -9.36 17.30 -6.51
N CYS A 16 -9.83 16.87 -5.33
CA CYS A 16 -9.18 17.15 -4.05
C CYS A 16 -7.78 16.52 -3.99
N GLU A 17 -7.65 15.25 -4.39
CA GLU A 17 -6.38 14.52 -4.47
C GLU A 17 -5.35 15.28 -5.32
N LYS A 18 -5.73 15.68 -6.55
CA LYS A 18 -4.88 16.47 -7.44
C LYS A 18 -4.62 17.89 -6.95
N GLY A 19 -5.52 18.43 -6.14
CA GLY A 19 -5.37 19.75 -5.51
C GLY A 19 -4.35 19.78 -4.37
N GLY A 20 -3.84 18.61 -3.96
CA GLY A 20 -2.78 18.46 -2.96
C GLY A 20 -3.28 18.40 -1.51
N ALA A 21 -2.32 18.25 -0.59
CA ALA A 21 -2.57 17.89 0.82
C ALA A 21 -3.55 18.82 1.57
N LYS A 22 -3.68 20.09 1.15
CA LYS A 22 -4.62 21.05 1.76
C LYS A 22 -6.10 20.68 1.57
N TYR A 23 -6.43 19.81 0.63
CA TYR A 23 -7.81 19.36 0.38
C TYR A 23 -8.09 17.95 0.89
N THR A 24 -7.16 17.33 1.62
CA THR A 24 -7.34 15.97 2.12
C THR A 24 -8.51 15.85 3.09
N ASP A 25 -8.72 16.83 3.96
CA ASP A 25 -9.91 16.88 4.84
C ASP A 25 -11.21 17.02 4.04
N THR A 26 -11.18 17.79 2.95
CA THR A 26 -12.33 17.91 2.04
C THR A 26 -12.61 16.57 1.33
N ALA A 27 -11.57 15.88 0.85
CA ALA A 27 -11.70 14.58 0.23
C ALA A 27 -12.33 13.54 1.19
N LEU A 28 -11.86 13.52 2.45
CA LEU A 28 -12.40 12.64 3.49
C LEU A 28 -13.85 12.98 3.85
N SER A 29 -14.18 14.27 3.91
CA SER A 29 -15.55 14.72 4.16
C SER A 29 -16.50 14.27 3.04
N LEU A 30 -16.09 14.41 1.77
CA LEU A 30 -16.85 13.95 0.62
C LEU A 30 -17.01 12.43 0.60
N PHE A 31 -15.98 11.68 0.99
CA PHE A 31 -16.05 10.22 1.11
C PHE A 31 -17.02 9.79 2.22
N ALA A 32 -17.00 10.45 3.37
CA ALA A 32 -17.95 10.20 4.44
C ALA A 32 -19.40 10.51 4.00
N GLU A 33 -19.62 11.67 3.37
CA GLU A 33 -20.91 12.07 2.81
C GLU A 33 -21.44 11.03 1.80
N MET A 34 -20.58 10.55 0.91
CA MET A 34 -20.91 9.51 -0.07
C MET A 34 -21.45 8.24 0.61
N LYS A 35 -20.79 7.77 1.68
CA LYS A 35 -21.21 6.60 2.46
C LYS A 35 -22.52 6.86 3.21
N GLU A 36 -22.69 8.04 3.82
CA GLU A 36 -23.93 8.46 4.49
C GLU A 36 -25.12 8.51 3.53
N ALA A 37 -24.88 8.99 2.30
CA ALA A 37 -25.84 9.00 1.21
C ALA A 37 -26.11 7.60 0.62
N ARG A 38 -25.47 6.54 1.14
CA ARG A 38 -25.56 5.15 0.66
C ARG A 38 -25.15 4.98 -0.80
N VAL A 39 -24.23 5.82 -1.26
CA VAL A 39 -23.59 5.65 -2.57
C VAL A 39 -22.34 4.81 -2.35
N ASN A 40 -22.30 3.63 -2.94
CA ASN A 40 -21.18 2.70 -2.75
C ASN A 40 -19.90 3.24 -3.43
N PRO A 41 -18.80 3.41 -2.68
CA PRO A 41 -17.52 3.74 -3.28
C PRO A 41 -17.01 2.60 -4.17
N ASP A 42 -16.32 2.97 -5.25
CA ASP A 42 -15.70 2.06 -6.21
C ASP A 42 -14.18 2.18 -6.21
N ASP A 43 -13.52 1.41 -7.09
CA ASP A 43 -12.06 1.43 -7.29
C ASP A 43 -11.50 2.85 -7.49
N VAL A 44 -12.19 3.68 -8.30
CA VAL A 44 -11.78 5.05 -8.56
C VAL A 44 -11.83 5.89 -7.29
N THR A 45 -12.90 5.74 -6.52
CA THR A 45 -13.09 6.45 -5.27
C THR A 45 -12.03 6.07 -4.23
N TYR A 46 -11.85 4.79 -3.95
CA TYR A 46 -10.86 4.30 -2.99
C TYR A 46 -9.43 4.66 -3.41
N THR A 47 -9.13 4.58 -4.70
CA THR A 47 -7.83 5.00 -5.24
C THR A 47 -7.55 6.47 -4.91
N ALA A 48 -8.49 7.36 -5.23
CA ALA A 48 -8.31 8.80 -5.05
C ALA A 48 -8.18 9.19 -3.57
N ILE A 49 -9.04 8.67 -2.70
CA ILE A 49 -9.00 9.01 -1.28
C ILE A 49 -7.76 8.46 -0.57
N THR A 50 -7.32 7.25 -0.95
CA THR A 50 -6.09 6.64 -0.41
C THR A 50 -4.86 7.45 -0.83
N GLN A 51 -4.79 7.87 -2.10
CA GLN A 51 -3.73 8.74 -2.60
C GLN A 51 -3.69 10.10 -1.88
N ALA A 52 -4.85 10.73 -1.66
CA ALA A 52 -4.92 11.99 -0.92
C ALA A 52 -4.37 11.87 0.50
N CYS A 53 -4.73 10.82 1.22
CA CYS A 53 -4.24 10.54 2.57
C CYS A 53 -2.73 10.24 2.57
N PHE A 54 -2.28 9.38 1.66
CA PHE A 54 -0.87 8.99 1.54
C PHE A 54 0.06 10.18 1.28
N HIS A 55 -0.26 11.02 0.29
CA HIS A 55 0.54 12.21 -0.02
C HIS A 55 0.51 13.27 1.09
N SER A 56 -0.47 13.18 1.99
CA SER A 56 -0.57 14.04 3.19
C SER A 56 0.06 13.42 4.43
N LYS A 57 0.78 12.29 4.28
CA LYS A 57 1.39 11.52 5.37
C LYS A 57 0.39 11.02 6.42
N ARG A 58 -0.88 10.91 6.05
CA ARG A 58 -1.98 10.33 6.86
C ARG A 58 -2.05 8.83 6.59
N TYR A 59 -0.94 8.14 6.88
CA TYR A 59 -0.75 6.74 6.54
C TYR A 59 -1.77 5.83 7.24
N CYS A 60 -2.23 6.22 8.42
CA CYS A 60 -3.19 5.42 9.14
C CYS A 60 -4.56 5.41 8.47
N GLU A 61 -5.06 6.57 8.08
CA GLU A 61 -6.30 6.70 7.32
C GLU A 61 -6.18 6.01 5.96
N ALA A 62 -5.04 6.19 5.27
CA ALA A 62 -4.77 5.49 4.01
C ALA A 62 -4.80 3.96 4.16
N LEU A 63 -4.23 3.42 5.25
CA LEU A 63 -4.26 1.98 5.54
C LEU A 63 -5.67 1.48 5.85
N LYS A 64 -6.46 2.23 6.64
CA LYS A 64 -7.87 1.88 6.92
C LYS A 64 -8.69 1.82 5.64
N LEU A 65 -8.52 2.80 4.75
CA LEU A 65 -9.20 2.85 3.46
C LEU A 65 -8.78 1.68 2.56
N ALA A 66 -7.50 1.32 2.55
CA ALA A 66 -7.01 0.18 1.77
C ALA A 66 -7.56 -1.16 2.29
N ARG A 67 -7.62 -1.36 3.62
CA ARG A 67 -8.26 -2.53 4.22
C ARG A 67 -9.75 -2.58 3.89
N GLU A 68 -10.46 -1.46 4.01
CA GLU A 68 -11.88 -1.40 3.66
C GLU A 68 -12.13 -1.78 2.19
N ALA A 69 -11.27 -1.37 1.27
CA ALA A 69 -11.36 -1.75 -0.14
C ALA A 69 -11.06 -3.24 -0.36
N VAL A 70 -10.13 -3.84 0.38
CA VAL A 70 -9.84 -5.28 0.30
C VAL A 70 -10.98 -6.11 0.89
N ASP A 71 -11.47 -5.75 2.09
CA ASP A 71 -12.58 -6.41 2.78
C ASP A 71 -13.89 -6.31 1.98
N GLY A 72 -14.04 -5.24 1.19
CA GLY A 72 -15.15 -5.03 0.26
C GLY A 72 -15.00 -5.67 -1.12
N ASP A 73 -13.98 -6.52 -1.33
CA ASP A 73 -13.68 -7.19 -2.60
C ASP A 73 -13.42 -6.23 -3.79
N ILE A 74 -13.04 -4.98 -3.52
CA ILE A 74 -12.71 -3.98 -4.55
C ILE A 74 -11.27 -4.17 -5.02
N TRP A 75 -10.35 -4.42 -4.10
CA TRP A 75 -8.94 -4.70 -4.39
C TRP A 75 -8.56 -6.11 -3.97
N LEU A 76 -7.86 -6.81 -4.85
CA LEU A 76 -7.29 -8.11 -4.53
C LEU A 76 -5.80 -7.97 -4.26
N ILE A 77 -5.39 -8.36 -3.05
CA ILE A 77 -3.98 -8.47 -2.71
C ILE A 77 -3.45 -9.82 -3.23
N LYS A 78 -2.46 -9.78 -4.13
CA LYS A 78 -1.88 -10.98 -4.73
C LYS A 78 -0.67 -11.44 -3.93
N LEU A 79 -0.92 -12.05 -2.78
CA LEU A 79 0.12 -12.69 -1.96
C LEU A 79 0.06 -14.20 -2.17
N PHE A 80 1.16 -14.80 -2.61
CA PHE A 80 1.24 -16.25 -2.88
C PHE A 80 2.63 -16.80 -2.59
N MET A 81 2.76 -18.13 -2.53
CA MET A 81 4.07 -18.79 -2.42
C MET A 81 4.54 -19.22 -3.81
N GLU A 82 5.78 -18.92 -4.18
CA GLU A 82 6.42 -19.39 -5.42
C GLU A 82 7.82 -19.90 -5.07
N ASN A 83 8.11 -21.15 -5.44
CA ASN A 83 9.40 -21.82 -5.19
C ASN A 83 9.89 -21.77 -3.73
N GLY A 84 8.97 -21.75 -2.77
CA GLY A 84 9.29 -21.70 -1.34
C GLY A 84 9.50 -20.31 -0.77
N SER A 85 9.33 -19.25 -1.56
CA SER A 85 9.40 -17.85 -1.09
C SER A 85 8.02 -17.17 -1.19
N PRO A 86 7.62 -16.37 -0.20
CA PRO A 86 6.48 -15.47 -0.33
C PRO A 86 6.70 -14.47 -1.48
N ASN A 87 5.70 -14.32 -2.33
CA ASN A 87 5.66 -13.40 -3.45
C ASN A 87 4.49 -12.43 -3.26
N TRP A 88 4.82 -11.15 -3.19
CA TRP A 88 3.88 -10.06 -2.98
C TRP A 88 3.78 -9.25 -4.24
N ASP A 89 2.70 -9.49 -4.96
CA ASP A 89 2.50 -8.92 -6.28
C ASP A 89 1.64 -7.66 -6.21
N LEU A 90 2.31 -6.53 -6.37
CA LEU A 90 1.75 -5.18 -6.30
C LEU A 90 1.62 -4.54 -7.70
N HIS A 91 1.90 -5.30 -8.78
CA HIS A 91 1.83 -4.73 -10.12
C HIS A 91 0.42 -4.26 -10.47
N GLY A 92 0.33 -3.15 -11.21
CA GLY A 92 -0.94 -2.59 -11.65
C GLY A 92 -1.69 -1.78 -10.57
N LEU A 93 -1.19 -1.76 -9.33
CA LEU A 93 -1.68 -0.87 -8.30
C LEU A 93 -1.16 0.56 -8.50
N ARG A 94 -1.83 1.52 -7.87
CA ARG A 94 -1.32 2.89 -7.71
C ARG A 94 -0.33 2.93 -6.55
N GLU A 95 0.54 3.93 -6.54
CA GLU A 95 1.61 4.09 -5.53
C GLU A 95 1.12 3.95 -4.09
N ALA A 96 0.18 4.81 -3.66
CA ALA A 96 -0.35 4.76 -2.31
C ALA A 96 -0.97 3.39 -1.98
N THR A 97 -1.73 2.82 -2.92
CA THR A 97 -2.34 1.49 -2.76
C THR A 97 -1.27 0.41 -2.56
N ALA A 98 -0.24 0.38 -3.41
CA ALA A 98 0.86 -0.56 -3.31
C ALA A 98 1.58 -0.44 -1.96
N CYS A 99 1.93 0.80 -1.55
CA CYS A 99 2.62 1.04 -0.28
C CYS A 99 1.77 0.65 0.94
N MET A 100 0.46 0.92 0.93
CA MET A 100 -0.41 0.58 2.06
C MET A 100 -0.69 -0.92 2.15
N LEU A 101 -0.92 -1.61 1.03
CA LEU A 101 -1.07 -3.07 1.04
C LEU A 101 0.23 -3.78 1.41
N LEU A 102 1.37 -3.24 1.00
CA LEU A 102 2.69 -3.72 1.42
C LEU A 102 2.92 -3.52 2.92
N ALA A 103 2.56 -2.34 3.46
CA ALA A 103 2.64 -2.08 4.89
C ALA A 103 1.76 -3.04 5.68
N ASP A 104 0.53 -3.30 5.22
CA ASP A 104 -0.37 -4.26 5.85
C ASP A 104 0.19 -5.69 5.86
N ALA A 105 0.76 -6.12 4.74
CA ALA A 105 1.42 -7.42 4.60
C ALA A 105 2.62 -7.53 5.55
N LEU A 106 3.47 -6.51 5.65
CA LEU A 106 4.61 -6.48 6.58
C LEU A 106 4.18 -6.55 8.05
N LEU A 107 3.18 -5.75 8.44
CA LEU A 107 2.63 -5.75 9.80
C LEU A 107 2.10 -7.15 10.17
N SER A 108 1.47 -7.83 9.23
CA SER A 108 0.92 -9.18 9.42
C SER A 108 2.02 -10.25 9.45
N PHE A 109 3.01 -10.14 8.56
CA PHE A 109 4.10 -11.10 8.40
C PHE A 109 5.01 -11.18 9.64
N VAL A 110 5.30 -10.04 10.29
CA VAL A 110 6.13 -10.03 11.50
C VAL A 110 5.33 -10.49 12.73
N ARG A 111 4.01 -10.25 12.78
CA ARG A 111 3.13 -10.65 13.89
C ARG A 111 2.97 -12.15 14.08
N THR A 112 3.22 -12.96 13.06
CA THR A 112 3.07 -14.42 13.13
C THR A 112 4.21 -15.14 13.87
N GLY A 113 5.23 -14.44 14.37
CA GLY A 113 6.22 -15.02 15.28
C GLY A 113 5.75 -15.00 16.73
N ASN A 114 5.66 -16.17 17.36
CA ASN A 114 5.45 -16.27 18.81
C ASN A 114 6.61 -15.60 19.56
N GLU A 115 6.29 -14.85 20.62
CA GLU A 115 7.25 -14.13 21.48
C GLU A 115 8.37 -15.02 22.06
N ASP A 116 8.16 -16.35 22.10
CA ASP A 116 9.09 -17.34 22.67
C ASP A 116 9.94 -18.10 21.63
N THR A 117 9.77 -17.84 20.33
CA THR A 117 10.58 -18.48 19.27
C THR A 117 11.26 -17.41 18.42
N PRO A 118 12.57 -17.53 18.12
CA PRO A 118 13.22 -16.61 17.19
C PRO A 118 12.45 -16.58 15.88
N LEU A 119 12.02 -15.38 15.46
CA LEU A 119 11.43 -15.14 14.15
C LEU A 119 12.41 -15.65 13.07
N SER A 120 12.07 -16.78 12.44
CA SER A 120 12.77 -17.25 11.26
C SER A 120 12.10 -16.63 10.04
N PHE A 121 12.76 -15.61 9.49
CA PHE A 121 12.30 -14.98 8.27
C PHE A 121 12.73 -15.78 7.03
N GLN A 122 11.92 -15.68 5.98
CA GLN A 122 12.27 -16.12 4.63
C GLN A 122 12.37 -14.89 3.73
N ASP A 123 13.12 -15.00 2.63
CA ASP A 123 13.18 -13.95 1.63
C ASP A 123 11.80 -13.74 1.00
N VAL A 124 11.36 -12.48 0.94
CA VAL A 124 10.12 -12.07 0.31
C VAL A 124 10.43 -11.42 -1.04
N VAL A 125 9.80 -11.91 -2.10
CA VAL A 125 9.88 -11.31 -3.44
C VAL A 125 8.74 -10.31 -3.58
N VAL A 126 9.06 -9.06 -3.89
CA VAL A 126 8.06 -8.03 -4.16
C VAL A 126 8.08 -7.69 -5.64
N VAL A 127 6.92 -7.70 -6.28
CA VAL A 127 6.74 -7.39 -7.71
C VAL A 127 6.05 -6.03 -7.83
N THR A 128 6.71 -5.05 -8.45
CA THR A 128 6.20 -3.68 -8.61
C THR A 128 6.10 -3.24 -10.06
N GLY A 129 6.71 -3.99 -10.98
CA GLY A 129 6.61 -3.75 -12.42
C GLY A 129 6.25 -5.02 -13.17
N LYS A 130 5.81 -4.85 -14.42
CA LYS A 130 5.67 -5.98 -15.33
C LYS A 130 7.06 -6.48 -15.76
N GLY A 131 7.16 -7.78 -16.05
CA GLY A 131 8.37 -8.41 -16.59
C GLY A 131 8.73 -7.91 -17.99
N LEU A 132 9.91 -8.31 -18.49
CA LEU A 132 10.58 -7.82 -19.72
C LEU A 132 9.75 -7.79 -21.03
N ASN A 133 8.53 -8.37 -21.06
CA ASN A 133 7.77 -8.64 -22.28
C ASN A 133 6.51 -7.76 -22.50
N THR A 134 6.29 -6.71 -21.71
CA THR A 134 5.11 -5.83 -21.90
C THR A 134 5.51 -4.41 -22.28
N VAL A 135 5.12 -4.02 -23.50
CA VAL A 135 5.34 -2.68 -24.07
C VAL A 135 4.20 -1.76 -23.60
N ASP A 136 4.46 -0.95 -22.56
CA ASP A 136 3.57 0.12 -22.11
C ASP A 136 4.38 1.43 -22.03
N PRO A 137 4.00 2.49 -22.76
CA PRO A 137 4.72 3.76 -22.79
C PRO A 137 4.65 4.57 -21.49
N SER A 138 3.86 4.15 -20.50
CA SER A 138 3.77 4.82 -19.19
C SER A 138 4.93 4.51 -18.23
N GLY A 139 5.78 3.53 -18.57
CA GLY A 139 6.95 3.17 -17.78
C GLY A 139 6.61 2.54 -16.42
N PRO A 140 7.58 1.91 -15.74
CA PRO A 140 7.31 1.20 -14.50
C PRO A 140 7.41 2.14 -13.29
N VAL A 141 6.35 2.92 -13.05
CA VAL A 141 6.31 4.02 -12.07
C VAL A 141 6.56 3.58 -10.62
N LEU A 142 6.24 2.34 -10.23
CA LEU A 142 6.38 1.88 -8.85
C LEU A 142 7.79 1.38 -8.46
N ARG A 143 8.68 1.16 -9.43
CA ARG A 143 9.97 0.46 -9.23
C ARG A 143 10.90 1.19 -8.26
N GLU A 144 10.81 2.51 -8.17
CA GLU A 144 11.61 3.32 -7.24
C GLU A 144 10.81 3.74 -6.01
N LYS A 145 9.51 4.01 -6.19
CA LYS A 145 8.63 4.57 -5.16
C LYS A 145 8.37 3.60 -4.01
N VAL A 146 8.17 2.32 -4.31
CA VAL A 146 7.91 1.31 -3.27
C VAL A 146 9.17 1.01 -2.45
N PRO A 147 10.35 0.75 -3.05
CA PRO A 147 11.60 0.68 -2.29
C PRO A 147 11.94 1.96 -1.52
N ALA A 148 11.71 3.14 -2.10
CA ALA A 148 11.92 4.41 -1.40
C ALA A 148 11.00 4.53 -0.19
N PHE A 149 9.71 4.18 -0.31
CA PHE A 149 8.79 4.13 0.82
C PHE A 149 9.28 3.18 1.92
N LEU A 150 9.72 1.96 1.56
CA LEU A 150 10.27 1.01 2.53
C LEU A 150 11.53 1.54 3.23
N ASN A 151 12.41 2.21 2.48
CA ASN A 151 13.63 2.77 3.06
C ASN A 151 13.32 3.98 3.97
N GLU A 152 12.55 4.94 3.48
CA GLU A 152 12.29 6.22 4.17
C GLU A 152 11.34 6.07 5.36
N ILE A 153 10.30 5.24 5.22
CA ILE A 153 9.23 5.11 6.22
C ILE A 153 9.46 3.90 7.12
N ALA A 154 9.93 2.78 6.56
CA ALA A 154 10.18 1.58 7.35
C ALA A 154 11.63 1.44 7.80
N GLY A 155 12.61 2.10 7.19
CA GLY A 155 14.03 1.82 7.45
C GLY A 155 14.41 0.40 7.01
N LEU A 156 13.65 -0.19 6.08
CA LEU A 156 13.81 -1.57 5.64
C LEU A 156 14.58 -1.62 4.33
N GLU A 157 15.73 -2.31 4.34
CA GLU A 157 16.58 -2.46 3.16
C GLU A 157 15.98 -3.47 2.17
N THR A 158 16.06 -3.12 0.88
CA THR A 158 15.64 -3.98 -0.23
C THR A 158 16.81 -4.25 -1.17
N THR A 159 16.82 -5.41 -1.82
CA THR A 159 17.84 -5.80 -2.81
C THR A 159 17.20 -5.98 -4.18
N ALA A 160 17.69 -5.29 -5.20
CA ALA A 160 17.21 -5.49 -6.57
C ALA A 160 17.54 -6.90 -7.07
N ILE A 161 16.70 -7.45 -7.96
CA ILE A 161 16.99 -8.72 -8.65
C ILE A 161 17.60 -8.40 -10.01
N ASP A 162 18.86 -8.80 -10.20
CA ASP A 162 19.60 -8.59 -11.45
C ASP A 162 18.83 -9.18 -12.65
N GLY A 163 18.70 -8.37 -13.72
CA GLY A 163 17.98 -8.76 -14.94
C GLY A 163 16.46 -8.80 -14.81
N ASN A 164 15.88 -8.47 -13.65
CA ASN A 164 14.44 -8.41 -13.43
C ASN A 164 14.03 -7.16 -12.63
N GLU A 165 14.18 -6.00 -13.26
CA GLU A 165 13.95 -4.69 -12.65
C GLU A 165 12.52 -4.47 -12.08
N GLY A 166 11.55 -5.31 -12.46
CA GLY A 166 10.20 -5.28 -11.91
C GLY A 166 10.07 -5.98 -10.54
N ARG A 167 11.15 -6.58 -10.04
CA ARG A 167 11.17 -7.35 -8.79
C ARG A 167 12.34 -6.94 -7.90
N PHE A 168 12.10 -6.95 -6.60
CA PHE A 168 13.14 -6.83 -5.59
C PHE A 168 12.88 -7.80 -4.42
N LEU A 169 13.90 -8.02 -3.61
CA LEU A 169 13.86 -8.86 -2.42
C LEU A 169 13.83 -8.01 -1.16
N ILE A 170 13.01 -8.42 -0.21
CA ILE A 170 13.22 -8.14 1.21
C ILE A 170 13.82 -9.41 1.79
N THR A 171 15.13 -9.40 2.07
CA THR A 171 15.82 -10.62 2.51
C THR A 171 15.47 -10.94 3.96
N ALA A 172 15.53 -12.22 4.32
CA ALA A 172 15.38 -12.70 5.69
C ALA A 172 16.36 -12.00 6.65
N ALA A 173 17.59 -11.75 6.18
CA ALA A 173 18.59 -11.01 6.94
C ALA A 173 18.20 -9.54 7.15
N SER A 174 17.63 -8.88 6.13
CA SER A 174 17.13 -7.50 6.25
C SER A 174 15.98 -7.42 7.25
N LEU A 175 15.00 -8.33 7.15
CA LEU A 175 13.88 -8.44 8.11
C LEU A 175 14.38 -8.69 9.54
N GLY A 176 15.34 -9.60 9.72
CA GLY A 176 15.94 -9.89 11.01
C GLY A 176 16.61 -8.65 11.63
N LYS A 177 17.39 -7.92 10.85
CA LYS A 177 18.02 -6.66 11.30
C LYS A 177 16.98 -5.59 11.63
N TRP A 178 15.95 -5.46 10.80
CA TRP A 178 14.88 -4.48 10.94
C TRP A 178 14.07 -4.65 12.23
N VAL A 179 13.77 -5.90 12.59
CA VAL A 179 13.10 -6.21 13.87
C VAL A 179 14.07 -6.02 15.04
N ALA A 180 15.32 -6.51 14.92
CA ALA A 180 16.30 -6.42 16.00
C ALA A 180 16.75 -4.98 16.32
N SER A 181 16.68 -4.05 15.36
CA SER A 181 17.08 -2.65 15.56
C SER A 181 16.00 -1.80 16.26
N GLY A 182 14.77 -2.31 16.40
CA GLY A 182 13.62 -1.54 16.89
C GLY A 182 12.91 -0.72 15.81
N ALA A 183 13.45 -0.62 14.59
CA ALA A 183 12.84 0.11 13.48
C ALA A 183 11.46 -0.45 13.09
N PHE A 184 11.21 -1.76 13.28
CA PHE A 184 9.88 -2.32 13.11
C PHE A 184 8.84 -1.73 14.08
N GLU A 185 9.20 -1.48 15.34
CA GLU A 185 8.26 -0.91 16.31
C GLU A 185 7.98 0.57 16.02
N GLU A 186 8.98 1.32 15.53
CA GLU A 186 8.78 2.69 15.02
C GLU A 186 7.82 2.70 13.82
N PHE A 187 8.07 1.83 12.83
CA PHE A 187 7.21 1.65 11.67
C PHE A 187 5.77 1.29 12.07
N LYS A 188 5.62 0.30 12.96
CA LYS A 188 4.32 -0.11 13.51
C LYS A 188 3.64 1.03 14.27
N GLY A 189 4.41 1.89 14.92
CA GLY A 189 3.95 3.13 15.56
C GLY A 189 3.25 4.08 14.60
N LEU A 190 3.70 4.18 13.34
CA LEU A 190 3.02 4.98 12.31
C LEU A 190 1.59 4.49 12.01
N PHE A 191 1.28 3.24 12.35
CA PHE A 191 0.00 2.60 12.12
C PHE A 191 -0.73 2.19 13.42
N HIS A 192 -0.30 2.66 14.59
CA HIS A 192 -0.83 2.21 15.87
C HIS A 192 -2.32 2.52 16.05
N ASP A 193 -2.79 3.67 15.56
CA ASP A 193 -4.19 4.11 15.59
C ASP A 193 -5.06 3.42 14.52
N CYS A 194 -4.51 2.45 13.78
CA CYS A 194 -5.17 1.83 12.63
C CYS A 194 -5.91 0.53 12.95
N ARG A 195 -5.97 0.16 14.23
CA ARG A 195 -6.70 -1.01 14.70
C ARG A 195 -8.21 -0.75 14.77
#